data_AF-A0A0J5TDX7-F1
#
_entry.id   AF-A0A0J5TDX7-F1
#
_cell.length_a   1.000
_cell.length_b   1.000
_cell.length_c   1.000
_cell.angle_alpha   90.00
_cell.angle_beta   90.00
_cell.angle_gamma   90.00
#
_symmetry.space_group_name_H-M   'P 1'
#
loop_
_entity.id
_entity.type
_entity.pdbx_description
1 polymer ?
#
loop_
_entity_poly.entity_id
_entity_poly.type
_entity_poly.pdbx_seq_one_letter_code
_entity_poly.pdbx_strand_id
1 'polypeptide(L)'
;MAEFEKIEDREQLANWLKNQDMRMSRMIAARSSLRSLPAVMAVVDQKSESWDGKDSVLSCLRATLISGVASTCPTPDMKRVETAAATVSAAFAIAVVPTPVSTPASTSAAFATASAAADAATTFATASAAAAAAASASADAVDDAAAAARSAIYQDAEQGQRIGSLGVFNQVLWTDVEPVQKIVSKWDRFSALPDPDGVWVFWRDWYRSMLHGDPMNWDLQLQVALIEDEVWNAGPKAVAAKIKSIQRQRVILKTAISETVVYDDDSGVYRLERAEVTTSDALEFCVERVSVALSRAIREGRGNGLRDDSLEAEILRDDAFAPRKRTNASAVALAFADARQSLLFKIGDYTYPDLSSYNLLANTLWAGKEEICGFDAKAKERCALYDALETPKHLSPELRVLLDAVPDEVPDMVDPELAEALERSARHVTEADTPPRGDTAKLAHRLLKMRETIDDVVQRADGSTGYKAAKFAQFLYKVSDGLIGLFS
;
A
#
# COMPACT_ATOMS: atom_id res chain seq x y z
N MET A 1 -38.40 9.18 5.34
CA MET A 1 -37.68 8.08 4.66
C MET A 1 -38.71 7.00 4.40
N ALA A 2 -38.86 6.54 3.16
CA ALA A 2 -39.72 5.38 2.89
C ALA A 2 -39.19 4.20 3.73
N GLU A 3 -40.10 3.44 4.35
CA GLU A 3 -39.74 2.18 5.01
C GLU A 3 -39.04 1.29 3.99
N PHE A 4 -37.83 0.82 4.31
CA PHE A 4 -37.16 -0.17 3.49
C PHE A 4 -37.91 -1.49 3.66
N GLU A 5 -38.69 -1.86 2.66
CA GLU A 5 -39.23 -3.22 2.58
C GLU A 5 -38.06 -4.19 2.49
N LYS A 6 -38.03 -5.15 3.42
CA LYS A 6 -37.00 -6.18 3.51
C LYS A 6 -36.92 -6.94 2.18
N ILE A 7 -35.71 -7.08 1.64
CA ILE A 7 -35.46 -7.84 0.40
C ILE A 7 -35.36 -9.32 0.76
N GLU A 8 -36.24 -10.15 0.19
CA GLU A 8 -36.33 -11.58 0.46
C GLU A 8 -36.04 -12.44 -0.78
N ASP A 9 -36.15 -11.87 -1.98
CA ASP A 9 -35.92 -12.58 -3.24
C ASP A 9 -35.13 -11.79 -4.30
N ARG A 10 -34.77 -12.49 -5.38
CA ARG A 10 -33.99 -11.95 -6.51
C ARG A 10 -34.73 -10.85 -7.27
N GLU A 11 -36.05 -10.97 -7.43
CA GLU A 11 -36.84 -10.00 -8.19
C GLU A 11 -36.97 -8.69 -7.42
N GLN A 12 -37.19 -8.77 -6.10
CA GLN A 12 -37.16 -7.65 -5.19
C GLN A 12 -35.79 -6.95 -5.21
N LEU A 13 -34.68 -7.71 -5.14
CA LEU A 13 -33.34 -7.14 -5.24
C LEU A 13 -33.14 -6.42 -6.57
N ALA A 14 -33.52 -7.04 -7.69
CA ALA A 14 -33.38 -6.44 -9.03
C ALA A 14 -34.21 -5.16 -9.18
N ASN A 15 -35.44 -5.15 -8.64
CA ASN A 15 -36.30 -3.98 -8.67
C ASN A 15 -35.79 -2.86 -7.76
N TRP A 16 -35.24 -3.20 -6.59
CA TRP A 16 -34.60 -2.25 -5.69
C TRP A 16 -33.39 -1.58 -6.35
N LEU A 17 -32.50 -2.37 -6.98
CA LEU A 17 -31.28 -1.89 -7.64
C LEU A 17 -31.53 -0.92 -8.80
N LYS A 18 -32.68 -0.99 -9.48
CA LYS A 18 -33.05 -0.03 -10.54
C LYS A 18 -33.19 1.40 -10.04
N ASN A 19 -33.49 1.56 -8.75
CA ASN A 19 -33.70 2.86 -8.10
C ASN A 19 -32.49 3.32 -7.28
N GLN A 20 -31.42 2.52 -7.22
CA GLN A 20 -30.20 2.88 -6.49
C GLN A 20 -29.19 3.58 -7.38
N ASP A 21 -28.21 4.23 -6.75
CA ASP A 21 -27.06 4.73 -7.47
C ASP A 21 -26.19 3.60 -8.05
N MET A 22 -25.40 3.93 -9.08
CA MET A 22 -24.56 2.96 -9.79
C MET A 22 -23.52 2.29 -8.89
N ARG A 23 -23.01 3.00 -7.87
CA ARG A 23 -22.01 2.48 -6.95
C ARG A 23 -22.62 1.39 -6.07
N MET A 24 -23.89 1.52 -5.68
CA MET A 24 -24.62 0.48 -4.97
C MET A 24 -24.69 -0.83 -5.77
N SER A 25 -25.08 -0.75 -7.05
CA SER A 25 -25.15 -1.93 -7.92
C SER A 25 -23.78 -2.60 -8.10
N ARG A 26 -22.73 -1.80 -8.34
CA ARG A 26 -21.35 -2.30 -8.48
C ARG A 26 -20.79 -2.90 -7.20
N MET A 27 -21.12 -2.33 -6.04
CA MET A 27 -20.74 -2.86 -4.73
C MET A 27 -21.37 -4.24 -4.49
N ILE A 28 -22.68 -4.38 -4.77
CA ILE A 28 -23.37 -5.67 -4.63
C ILE A 28 -22.74 -6.70 -5.57
N ALA A 29 -22.51 -6.36 -6.84
CA ALA A 29 -21.86 -7.25 -7.80
C ALA A 29 -20.46 -7.68 -7.33
N ALA A 30 -19.65 -6.74 -6.84
CA ALA A 30 -18.32 -7.01 -6.31
C ALA A 30 -18.36 -7.95 -5.09
N ARG A 31 -19.24 -7.70 -4.11
CA ARG A 31 -19.36 -8.54 -2.91
C ARG A 31 -19.92 -9.92 -3.21
N SER A 32 -20.86 -10.05 -4.15
CA SER A 32 -21.30 -11.36 -4.66
C SER A 32 -20.14 -12.12 -5.32
N SER A 33 -19.30 -11.42 -6.09
CA SER A 33 -18.12 -12.01 -6.72
C SER A 33 -17.06 -12.44 -5.69
N LEU A 34 -16.77 -11.61 -4.68
CA LEU A 34 -15.88 -11.96 -3.56
C LEU A 34 -16.33 -13.25 -2.84
N ARG A 35 -17.64 -13.43 -2.62
CA ARG A 35 -18.18 -14.65 -1.98
C ARG A 35 -17.98 -15.92 -2.81
N SER A 36 -17.83 -15.78 -4.12
CA SER A 36 -17.71 -16.89 -5.07
C SER A 36 -16.27 -17.22 -5.42
N LEU A 37 -15.33 -16.29 -5.22
CA LEU A 37 -13.90 -16.45 -5.54
C LEU A 37 -13.26 -17.73 -5.01
N PRO A 38 -13.52 -18.19 -3.77
CA PRO A 38 -12.90 -19.43 -3.28
C PRO A 38 -13.21 -20.66 -4.13
N ALA A 39 -14.35 -20.69 -4.83
CA ALA A 39 -14.68 -21.78 -5.75
C ALA A 39 -13.78 -21.81 -6.99
N VAL A 40 -13.32 -20.65 -7.47
CA VAL A 40 -12.34 -20.55 -8.57
C VAL A 40 -10.92 -20.79 -8.05
N MET A 41 -10.58 -20.25 -6.88
CA MET A 41 -9.27 -20.46 -6.25
C MET A 41 -8.95 -21.94 -6.02
N ALA A 42 -9.98 -22.76 -5.75
CA ALA A 42 -9.84 -24.22 -5.59
C ALA A 42 -9.29 -24.95 -6.82
N VAL A 43 -9.36 -24.33 -8.00
CA VAL A 43 -8.91 -24.91 -9.27
C VAL A 43 -7.60 -24.28 -9.78
N VAL A 44 -6.91 -23.45 -8.99
CA VAL A 44 -5.70 -22.71 -9.43
C VAL A 44 -4.59 -23.61 -9.97
N ASP A 45 -4.41 -24.80 -9.41
CA ASP A 45 -3.35 -25.75 -9.82
C ASP A 45 -3.82 -26.72 -10.91
N GLN A 46 -5.07 -26.63 -11.36
CA GLN A 46 -5.59 -27.49 -12.40
C GLN A 46 -5.21 -26.96 -13.77
N LYS A 47 -4.88 -27.87 -14.69
CA LYS A 47 -4.52 -27.55 -16.07
C LYS A 47 -5.06 -28.62 -17.01
N SER A 48 -5.52 -28.20 -18.17
CA SER A 48 -5.94 -29.06 -19.28
C SER A 48 -5.38 -28.52 -20.61
N GLU A 49 -5.62 -29.23 -21.72
CA GLU A 49 -5.14 -28.80 -23.04
C GLU A 49 -5.68 -27.42 -23.47
N SER A 50 -6.89 -27.06 -23.04
CA SER A 50 -7.57 -25.83 -23.46
C SER A 50 -7.75 -24.80 -22.33
N TRP A 51 -7.27 -25.08 -21.12
CA TRP A 51 -7.60 -24.28 -19.94
C TRP A 51 -6.51 -24.36 -18.86
N ASP A 52 -6.13 -23.21 -18.32
CA ASP A 52 -5.19 -23.06 -17.20
C ASP A 52 -5.91 -22.43 -16.00
N GLY A 53 -5.87 -23.10 -14.86
CA GLY A 53 -6.49 -22.64 -13.62
C GLY A 53 -5.91 -21.33 -13.10
N LYS A 54 -4.61 -21.07 -13.35
CA LYS A 54 -3.98 -19.83 -12.90
C LYS A 54 -4.52 -18.62 -13.65
N ASP A 55 -4.62 -18.73 -14.97
CA ASP A 55 -5.13 -17.65 -15.82
C ASP A 55 -6.60 -17.37 -15.48
N SER A 56 -7.36 -18.43 -15.25
CA SER A 56 -8.76 -18.33 -14.86
C SER A 56 -9.00 -17.66 -13.51
N VAL A 57 -8.22 -18.05 -12.50
CA VAL A 57 -8.26 -17.41 -11.18
C VAL A 57 -7.89 -15.93 -11.32
N LEU A 58 -6.85 -15.62 -12.10
CA LEU A 58 -6.40 -14.26 -12.35
C LEU A 58 -7.49 -13.41 -13.04
N SER A 59 -8.17 -13.94 -14.06
CA SER A 59 -9.28 -13.26 -14.73
C SER A 59 -10.43 -12.96 -13.78
N CYS A 60 -10.80 -13.92 -12.92
CA CYS A 60 -11.84 -13.71 -11.91
C CYS A 60 -11.44 -12.65 -10.90
N LEU A 61 -10.21 -12.71 -10.37
CA LEU A 61 -9.67 -11.72 -9.44
C LEU A 61 -9.69 -10.31 -10.05
N ARG A 62 -9.27 -10.18 -11.32
CA ARG A 62 -9.31 -8.92 -12.06
C ARG A 62 -10.72 -8.36 -12.19
N ALA A 63 -11.69 -9.19 -12.58
CA ALA A 63 -13.08 -8.79 -12.73
C ALA A 63 -13.69 -8.32 -11.41
N THR A 64 -13.47 -9.08 -10.32
CA THR A 64 -13.92 -8.70 -8.98
C THR A 64 -13.29 -7.40 -8.52
N LEU A 65 -11.98 -7.22 -8.72
CA LEU A 65 -11.25 -6.00 -8.40
C LEU A 65 -11.81 -4.78 -9.15
N ILE A 66 -12.00 -4.90 -10.47
CA ILE A 66 -12.55 -3.83 -11.30
C ILE A 66 -13.95 -3.44 -10.83
N SER A 67 -14.82 -4.41 -10.52
CA SER A 67 -16.16 -4.13 -9.97
C SER A 67 -16.09 -3.39 -8.62
N GLY A 68 -15.19 -3.81 -7.73
CA GLY A 68 -14.96 -3.14 -6.46
C GLY A 68 -14.49 -1.70 -6.65
N VAL A 69 -13.46 -1.49 -7.46
CA VAL A 69 -12.92 -0.17 -7.79
C VAL A 69 -13.96 0.72 -8.48
N ALA A 70 -14.77 0.19 -9.39
CA ALA A 70 -15.83 0.94 -10.07
C ALA A 70 -16.90 1.47 -9.10
N SER A 71 -17.06 0.85 -7.93
CA SER A 71 -17.98 1.31 -6.89
C SER A 71 -17.39 2.44 -6.01
N THR A 72 -16.07 2.58 -5.97
CA THR A 72 -15.38 3.52 -5.07
C THR A 72 -14.63 4.64 -5.79
N CYS A 73 -14.35 4.48 -7.08
CA CYS A 73 -13.48 5.39 -7.81
C CYS A 73 -14.08 6.80 -8.00
N PRO A 74 -13.22 7.83 -8.03
CA PRO A 74 -13.57 9.18 -8.46
C PRO A 74 -14.07 9.21 -9.91
N THR A 75 -14.97 10.15 -10.23
CA THR A 75 -15.55 10.32 -11.58
C THR A 75 -14.51 10.45 -12.71
N PRO A 76 -13.37 11.15 -12.54
CA PRO A 76 -12.38 11.29 -13.61
C PRO A 76 -11.79 9.96 -14.10
N ASP A 77 -11.60 8.99 -13.20
CA ASP A 77 -11.01 7.69 -13.53
C ASP A 77 -12.03 6.67 -14.04
N MET A 78 -13.32 6.97 -13.90
CA MET A 78 -14.42 6.05 -14.21
C MET A 78 -14.34 5.51 -15.64
N LYS A 79 -14.05 6.35 -16.63
CA LYS A 79 -13.95 5.94 -18.04
C LYS A 79 -12.87 4.88 -18.27
N ARG A 80 -11.75 5.00 -17.55
CA ARG A 80 -10.63 4.04 -17.65
C ARG A 80 -11.03 2.70 -17.03
N VAL A 81 -11.73 2.76 -15.89
CA VAL A 81 -12.28 1.56 -15.23
C VAL A 81 -13.34 0.88 -16.10
N GLU A 82 -14.24 1.64 -16.73
CA GLU A 82 -15.25 1.13 -17.66
C GLU A 82 -14.61 0.47 -18.89
N THR A 83 -13.53 1.05 -19.42
CA THR A 83 -12.77 0.45 -20.52
C THR A 83 -12.12 -0.88 -20.11
N ALA A 84 -11.46 -0.91 -18.95
CA ALA A 84 -10.86 -2.13 -18.42
C ALA A 84 -11.92 -3.22 -18.15
N ALA A 85 -13.09 -2.82 -17.63
CA ALA A 85 -14.23 -3.71 -17.43
C ALA A 85 -14.71 -4.33 -18.74
N ALA A 86 -14.86 -3.53 -19.80
CA ALA A 86 -15.29 -4.00 -21.10
C ALA A 86 -14.32 -5.02 -21.71
N THR A 87 -12.99 -4.81 -21.57
CA THR A 87 -12.00 -5.79 -22.03
C THR A 87 -12.14 -7.11 -21.29
N VAL A 88 -12.31 -7.08 -19.96
CA VAL A 88 -12.45 -8.28 -19.15
C VAL A 88 -13.73 -9.04 -19.48
N SER A 89 -14.87 -8.34 -19.60
CA SER A 89 -16.14 -8.94 -20.02
C SER A 89 -16.03 -9.60 -21.40
N ALA A 90 -15.38 -8.95 -22.37
CA ALA A 90 -15.16 -9.52 -23.70
C ALA A 90 -14.28 -10.78 -23.65
N ALA A 91 -13.24 -10.79 -22.80
CA ALA A 91 -12.40 -11.98 -22.62
C ALA A 91 -13.19 -13.17 -22.06
N PHE A 92 -14.10 -12.94 -21.10
CA PHE A 92 -15.00 -13.98 -20.60
C PHE A 92 -15.92 -14.53 -21.68
N ALA A 93 -16.50 -13.68 -22.52
CA ALA A 93 -17.39 -14.11 -23.61
C ALA A 93 -16.69 -15.04 -24.62
N ILE A 94 -15.39 -14.83 -24.86
CA ILE A 94 -14.57 -15.69 -25.73
C ILE A 94 -14.16 -16.99 -25.01
N ALA A 95 -13.91 -16.91 -23.69
CA ALA A 95 -13.47 -18.03 -22.87
C ALA A 95 -14.58 -19.03 -22.51
N VAL A 96 -15.86 -18.75 -22.83
CA VAL A 96 -16.96 -19.75 -22.78
C VAL A 96 -16.82 -20.76 -23.94
N VAL A 97 -15.65 -21.36 -24.08
CA VAL A 97 -15.45 -22.66 -24.72
C VAL A 97 -15.98 -23.69 -23.71
N PRO A 98 -16.71 -24.75 -24.12
CA PRO A 98 -17.30 -25.71 -23.20
C PRO A 98 -16.24 -26.20 -22.22
N THR A 99 -16.39 -25.80 -20.96
CA THR A 99 -15.61 -26.33 -19.86
C THR A 99 -15.63 -27.86 -19.97
N PRO A 100 -14.49 -28.55 -19.81
CA PRO A 100 -14.50 -30.01 -19.83
C PRO A 100 -15.60 -30.51 -18.88
N VAL A 101 -16.30 -31.57 -19.27
CA VAL A 101 -17.49 -32.18 -18.60
C VAL A 101 -17.27 -32.48 -17.09
N SER A 102 -16.05 -32.26 -16.58
CA SER A 102 -15.58 -32.49 -15.22
C SER A 102 -15.45 -31.23 -14.34
N THR A 103 -15.66 -30.00 -14.85
CA THR A 103 -15.60 -28.82 -13.98
C THR A 103 -16.82 -28.79 -13.04
N PRO A 104 -16.63 -28.67 -11.71
CA PRO A 104 -17.75 -28.58 -10.77
C PRO A 104 -18.68 -27.42 -11.13
N ALA A 105 -19.99 -27.62 -11.00
CA ALA A 105 -21.01 -26.59 -11.25
C ALA A 105 -20.72 -25.28 -10.47
N SER A 106 -20.17 -25.41 -9.25
CA SER A 106 -19.75 -24.28 -8.42
C SER A 106 -18.68 -23.39 -9.05
N THR A 107 -17.74 -23.97 -9.80
CA THR A 107 -16.68 -23.21 -10.49
C THR A 107 -17.25 -22.43 -11.67
N SER A 108 -18.13 -23.05 -12.47
CA SER A 108 -18.81 -22.39 -13.60
C SER A 108 -19.67 -21.22 -13.13
N ALA A 109 -20.40 -21.41 -12.03
CA ALA A 109 -21.20 -20.35 -11.42
C ALA A 109 -20.32 -19.21 -10.91
N ALA A 110 -19.16 -19.49 -10.32
CA ALA A 110 -18.24 -18.45 -9.88
C ALA A 110 -17.63 -17.64 -11.04
N PHE A 111 -17.36 -18.27 -12.19
CA PHE A 111 -16.98 -17.55 -13.41
C PHE A 111 -18.11 -16.63 -13.90
N ALA A 112 -19.35 -17.12 -13.90
CA ALA A 112 -20.50 -16.29 -14.26
C ALA A 112 -20.65 -15.09 -13.32
N THR A 113 -20.39 -15.27 -12.02
CA THR A 113 -20.38 -14.17 -11.06
C THR A 113 -19.29 -13.14 -11.36
N ALA A 114 -18.07 -13.59 -11.69
CA ALA A 114 -16.97 -12.69 -12.07
C ALA A 114 -17.28 -11.92 -13.36
N SER A 115 -17.78 -12.59 -14.39
CA SER A 115 -18.22 -11.95 -15.63
C SER A 115 -19.30 -10.89 -15.37
N ALA A 116 -20.33 -11.24 -14.58
CA ALA A 116 -21.38 -10.31 -14.23
C ALA A 116 -20.89 -9.13 -13.38
N ALA A 117 -19.85 -9.32 -12.55
CA ALA A 117 -19.20 -8.22 -11.84
C ALA A 117 -18.44 -7.28 -12.78
N ALA A 118 -17.73 -7.82 -13.78
CA ALA A 118 -17.12 -7.00 -14.83
C ALA A 118 -18.18 -6.23 -15.63
N ASP A 119 -19.27 -6.89 -16.02
CA ASP A 119 -20.38 -6.24 -16.74
C ASP A 119 -21.01 -5.12 -15.91
N ALA A 120 -21.13 -5.29 -14.59
CA ALA A 120 -21.66 -4.26 -13.71
C ALA A 120 -20.78 -2.99 -13.65
N ALA A 121 -19.48 -3.13 -13.93
CA ALA A 121 -18.56 -2.01 -14.00
C ALA A 121 -18.68 -1.20 -15.30
N THR A 122 -19.29 -1.72 -16.37
CA THR A 122 -19.30 -1.08 -17.71
C THR A 122 -20.24 0.12 -17.86
N THR A 123 -21.55 -0.02 -17.63
CA THR A 123 -22.52 1.07 -17.82
C THR A 123 -23.68 1.00 -16.82
N PHE A 124 -24.40 2.11 -16.64
CA PHE A 124 -25.55 2.16 -15.73
C PHE A 124 -26.66 1.17 -16.11
N ALA A 125 -26.99 1.04 -17.41
CA ALA A 125 -28.06 0.17 -17.88
C ALA A 125 -27.75 -1.32 -17.65
N THR A 126 -26.47 -1.69 -17.65
CA THR A 126 -26.01 -3.06 -17.38
C THR A 126 -25.77 -3.31 -15.89
N ALA A 127 -25.45 -2.28 -15.10
CA ALA A 127 -25.08 -2.41 -13.69
C ALA A 127 -26.10 -3.15 -12.81
N SER A 128 -27.37 -2.73 -12.82
CA SER A 128 -28.39 -3.33 -11.94
C SER A 128 -28.71 -4.79 -12.33
N ALA A 129 -28.82 -5.06 -13.64
CA ALA A 129 -29.11 -6.41 -14.14
C ALA A 129 -27.93 -7.36 -13.91
N ALA A 130 -26.72 -6.90 -14.16
CA ALA A 130 -25.50 -7.66 -13.94
C ALA A 130 -25.24 -7.91 -12.44
N ALA A 131 -25.53 -6.94 -11.56
CA ALA A 131 -25.48 -7.16 -10.12
C ALA A 131 -26.46 -8.23 -9.63
N ALA A 132 -27.69 -8.24 -10.14
CA ALA A 132 -28.66 -9.30 -9.84
C ALA A 132 -28.22 -10.67 -10.40
N ALA A 133 -27.60 -10.70 -11.58
CA ALA A 133 -27.03 -11.92 -12.16
C ALA A 133 -25.85 -12.45 -11.34
N ALA A 134 -24.94 -11.57 -10.90
CA ALA A 134 -23.82 -11.89 -10.03
C ALA A 134 -24.31 -12.46 -8.70
N ALA A 135 -25.33 -11.84 -8.09
CA ALA A 135 -25.95 -12.31 -6.86
C ALA A 135 -26.53 -13.73 -7.01
N SER A 136 -27.24 -14.00 -8.11
CA SER A 136 -27.80 -15.32 -8.40
C SER A 136 -26.70 -16.37 -8.60
N ALA A 137 -25.74 -16.08 -9.48
CA ALA A 137 -24.63 -16.99 -9.78
C ALA A 137 -23.75 -17.25 -8.55
N SER A 138 -23.62 -16.26 -7.65
CA SER A 138 -22.89 -16.44 -6.40
C SER A 138 -23.56 -17.46 -5.50
N ALA A 139 -24.89 -17.43 -5.38
CA ALA A 139 -25.61 -18.44 -4.61
C ALA A 139 -25.39 -19.85 -5.19
N ASP A 140 -25.38 -19.99 -6.51
CA ASP A 140 -25.14 -21.28 -7.18
C ASP A 140 -23.68 -21.75 -7.04
N ALA A 141 -22.72 -20.83 -7.01
CA ALA A 141 -21.29 -21.12 -6.79
C ALA A 141 -21.00 -21.72 -5.40
N VAL A 142 -21.89 -21.42 -4.47
CA VAL A 142 -21.78 -21.70 -3.04
C VAL A 142 -22.54 -23.00 -2.67
N ASP A 143 -23.29 -23.58 -3.62
CA ASP A 143 -24.00 -24.88 -3.54
C ASP A 143 -24.75 -25.08 -2.20
N ASP A 144 -24.17 -25.85 -1.28
CA ASP A 144 -24.71 -26.13 0.06
C ASP A 144 -24.97 -24.87 0.92
N ALA A 145 -24.33 -23.73 0.61
CA ALA A 145 -24.52 -22.49 1.35
C ALA A 145 -25.21 -21.38 0.54
N ALA A 146 -25.91 -21.73 -0.55
CA ALA A 146 -26.64 -20.79 -1.40
C ALA A 146 -27.59 -19.86 -0.60
N ALA A 147 -28.23 -20.39 0.45
CA ALA A 147 -29.09 -19.62 1.34
C ALA A 147 -28.31 -18.56 2.14
N ALA A 148 -27.12 -18.91 2.65
CA ALA A 148 -26.25 -17.99 3.36
C ALA A 148 -25.69 -16.89 2.43
N ALA A 149 -25.30 -17.24 1.20
CA ALA A 149 -24.90 -16.27 0.18
C ALA A 149 -26.02 -15.28 -0.14
N ARG A 150 -27.25 -15.76 -0.37
CA ARG A 150 -28.41 -14.88 -0.59
C ARG A 150 -28.67 -13.97 0.61
N SER A 151 -28.68 -14.53 1.82
CA SER A 151 -28.88 -13.75 3.05
C SER A 151 -27.84 -12.65 3.21
N ALA A 152 -26.55 -12.96 2.98
CA ALA A 152 -25.48 -11.98 3.07
C ALA A 152 -25.59 -10.87 1.99
N ILE A 153 -26.07 -11.20 0.79
CA ILE A 153 -26.32 -10.20 -0.27
C ILE A 153 -27.46 -9.24 0.11
N TYR A 154 -28.54 -9.76 0.68
CA TYR A 154 -29.65 -8.91 1.13
C TYR A 154 -29.26 -8.03 2.32
N GLN A 155 -28.44 -8.56 3.23
CA GLN A 155 -27.84 -7.77 4.30
C GLN A 155 -26.93 -6.66 3.75
N ASP A 156 -26.13 -6.93 2.71
CA ASP A 156 -25.31 -5.89 2.08
C ASP A 156 -26.17 -4.77 1.48
N ALA A 157 -27.32 -5.10 0.87
CA ALA A 157 -28.26 -4.12 0.33
C ALA A 157 -28.87 -3.25 1.44
N GLU A 158 -29.31 -3.87 2.54
CA GLU A 158 -29.80 -3.18 3.74
C GLU A 158 -28.74 -2.26 4.35
N GLN A 159 -27.52 -2.76 4.54
CA GLN A 159 -26.42 -1.98 5.10
C GLN A 159 -26.00 -0.86 4.15
N GLY A 160 -25.93 -1.14 2.85
CA GLY A 160 -25.58 -0.15 1.83
C GLY A 160 -26.50 1.08 1.86
N GLN A 161 -27.79 0.89 2.13
CA GLN A 161 -28.71 2.01 2.29
C GLN A 161 -28.41 2.86 3.54
N ARG A 162 -27.91 2.24 4.61
CA ARG A 162 -27.63 2.92 5.90
C ARG A 162 -26.26 3.60 5.93
N ILE A 163 -25.21 2.90 5.49
CA ILE A 163 -23.81 3.34 5.63
C ILE A 163 -23.14 3.71 4.30
N GLY A 164 -23.90 3.64 3.19
CA GLY A 164 -23.40 3.87 1.84
C GLY A 164 -22.59 2.69 1.28
N SER A 165 -22.41 2.67 -0.04
CA SER A 165 -21.72 1.59 -0.75
C SER A 165 -20.29 1.34 -0.25
N LEU A 166 -19.53 2.41 0.00
CA LEU A 166 -18.16 2.30 0.50
C LEU A 166 -18.12 1.67 1.91
N GLY A 167 -19.06 2.02 2.78
CA GLY A 167 -19.12 1.50 4.15
C GLY A 167 -19.34 -0.01 4.20
N VAL A 168 -20.00 -0.60 3.20
CA VAL A 168 -20.25 -2.06 3.16
C VAL A 168 -18.95 -2.84 2.95
N PHE A 169 -17.95 -2.31 2.25
CA PHE A 169 -16.65 -2.97 2.14
C PHE A 169 -15.89 -3.03 3.47
N ASN A 170 -16.24 -2.18 4.43
CA ASN A 170 -15.69 -2.20 5.78
C ASN A 170 -16.46 -3.14 6.73
N GLN A 171 -17.33 -4.00 6.18
CA GLN A 171 -18.04 -5.04 6.91
C GLN A 171 -17.47 -6.40 6.51
N VAL A 172 -17.43 -7.32 7.48
CA VAL A 172 -17.08 -8.72 7.22
C VAL A 172 -17.87 -9.28 6.04
N LEU A 173 -17.22 -10.09 5.21
CA LEU A 173 -17.86 -10.61 3.99
C LEU A 173 -18.99 -11.61 4.32
N TRP A 174 -18.82 -12.36 5.41
CA TRP A 174 -19.77 -13.33 5.93
C TRP A 174 -20.12 -12.99 7.38
N THR A 175 -21.40 -12.76 7.66
CA THR A 175 -21.91 -12.50 9.01
C THR A 175 -22.04 -13.78 9.83
N ASP A 176 -22.27 -14.91 9.15
CA ASP A 176 -22.29 -16.24 9.73
C ASP A 176 -21.36 -17.17 8.92
N VAL A 177 -20.39 -17.77 9.61
CA VAL A 177 -19.33 -18.58 8.99
C VAL A 177 -19.71 -20.06 8.94
N GLU A 178 -20.58 -20.52 9.85
CA GLU A 178 -20.93 -21.95 9.96
C GLU A 178 -21.53 -22.50 8.66
N PRO A 179 -22.50 -21.84 8.00
CA PRO A 179 -23.06 -22.33 6.74
C PRO A 179 -22.04 -22.36 5.60
N VAL A 180 -21.01 -21.51 5.64
CA VAL A 180 -20.07 -21.29 4.52
C VAL A 180 -18.70 -21.94 4.73
N GLN A 181 -18.55 -22.77 5.77
CA GLN A 181 -17.27 -23.37 6.15
C GLN A 181 -16.61 -24.16 5.00
N LYS A 182 -17.39 -24.84 4.16
CA LYS A 182 -16.87 -25.56 2.97
C LYS A 182 -16.24 -24.64 1.91
N ILE A 183 -16.62 -23.37 1.89
CA ILE A 183 -16.12 -22.38 0.93
C ILE A 183 -14.92 -21.67 1.52
N VAL A 184 -14.98 -21.34 2.81
CA VAL A 184 -13.83 -20.83 3.57
C VAL A 184 -12.67 -21.83 3.50
N SER A 185 -12.92 -23.14 3.60
CA SER A 185 -11.86 -24.15 3.49
C SER A 185 -11.20 -24.22 2.10
N LYS A 186 -11.90 -23.84 1.02
CA LYS A 186 -11.30 -23.69 -0.31
C LYS A 186 -10.31 -22.51 -0.34
N TRP A 187 -10.68 -21.40 0.31
CA TRP A 187 -9.78 -20.28 0.51
C TRP A 187 -8.58 -20.68 1.38
N ASP A 188 -8.80 -21.38 2.50
CA ASP A 188 -7.73 -21.82 3.38
C ASP A 188 -6.70 -22.66 2.61
N ARG A 189 -7.19 -23.62 1.80
CA ARG A 189 -6.33 -24.41 0.91
C ARG A 189 -5.53 -23.54 -0.04
N PHE A 190 -6.17 -22.60 -0.75
CA PHE A 190 -5.48 -21.69 -1.67
C PHE A 190 -4.43 -20.83 -0.98
N SER A 191 -4.76 -20.31 0.20
CA SER A 191 -3.88 -19.46 1.00
C SER A 191 -2.64 -20.21 1.50
N ALA A 192 -2.78 -21.52 1.74
CA ALA A 192 -1.70 -22.40 2.19
C ALA A 192 -0.83 -22.96 1.05
N LEU A 193 -1.20 -22.76 -0.22
CA LEU A 193 -0.39 -23.25 -1.34
C LEU A 193 1.02 -22.62 -1.34
N PRO A 194 2.08 -23.39 -1.62
CA PRO A 194 3.41 -22.83 -1.83
C PRO A 194 3.38 -21.80 -2.98
N ASP A 195 3.95 -20.63 -2.73
CA ASP A 195 4.05 -19.55 -3.72
C ASP A 195 5.47 -18.98 -3.72
N PRO A 196 6.46 -19.77 -4.19
CA PRO A 196 7.88 -19.38 -4.10
C PRO A 196 8.20 -18.12 -4.91
N ASP A 197 7.44 -17.85 -5.96
CA ASP A 197 7.60 -16.67 -6.81
C ASP A 197 6.81 -15.46 -6.28
N GLY A 198 5.97 -15.65 -5.24
CA GLY A 198 5.13 -14.61 -4.67
C GLY A 198 4.08 -14.06 -5.64
N VAL A 199 3.55 -14.90 -6.53
CA VAL A 199 2.56 -14.53 -7.55
C VAL A 199 1.20 -14.18 -6.94
N TRP A 200 0.83 -14.89 -5.88
CA TRP A 200 -0.49 -14.81 -5.25
C TRP A 200 -0.50 -14.00 -3.96
N VAL A 201 0.66 -13.52 -3.47
CA VAL A 201 0.78 -12.76 -2.22
C VAL A 201 -0.19 -11.58 -2.16
N PHE A 202 -0.16 -10.68 -3.16
CA PHE A 202 -1.08 -9.54 -3.22
C PHE A 202 -2.55 -9.98 -3.18
N TRP A 203 -2.91 -11.00 -3.97
CA TRP A 203 -4.28 -11.48 -4.06
C TRP A 203 -4.76 -12.14 -2.78
N ARG A 204 -3.85 -12.81 -2.06
CA ARG A 204 -4.15 -13.40 -0.76
C ARG A 204 -4.43 -12.33 0.27
N ASP A 205 -3.58 -11.33 0.35
CA ASP A 205 -3.74 -10.23 1.30
C ASP A 205 -4.99 -9.41 0.95
N TRP A 206 -5.21 -9.13 -0.34
CA TRP A 206 -6.38 -8.42 -0.83
C TRP A 206 -7.69 -9.15 -0.49
N TYR A 207 -7.77 -10.46 -0.75
CA TYR A 207 -8.97 -11.24 -0.42
C TYR A 207 -9.17 -11.35 1.10
N ARG A 208 -8.10 -11.58 1.87
CA ARG A 208 -8.15 -11.62 3.34
C ARG A 208 -8.68 -10.30 3.92
N SER A 209 -8.17 -9.18 3.43
CA SER A 209 -8.64 -7.83 3.77
C SER A 209 -10.14 -7.67 3.50
N MET A 210 -10.60 -8.06 2.31
CA MET A 210 -12.03 -8.02 1.96
C MET A 210 -12.88 -8.96 2.82
N LEU A 211 -12.36 -10.13 3.19
CA LEU A 211 -13.04 -11.11 4.04
C LEU A 211 -13.33 -10.54 5.44
N HIS A 212 -12.38 -9.79 6.01
CA HIS A 212 -12.48 -9.20 7.35
C HIS A 212 -13.15 -7.83 7.39
N GLY A 213 -13.45 -7.21 6.23
CA GLY A 213 -13.96 -5.85 6.19
C GLY A 213 -12.90 -4.79 6.48
N ASP A 214 -11.64 -5.08 6.13
CA ASP A 214 -10.52 -4.13 6.20
C ASP A 214 -9.87 -4.01 4.81
N PRO A 215 -10.57 -3.40 3.84
CA PRO A 215 -10.13 -3.38 2.46
C PRO A 215 -8.82 -2.60 2.31
N MET A 216 -7.94 -3.08 1.44
CA MET A 216 -6.72 -2.36 1.07
C MET A 216 -7.02 -0.95 0.55
N ASN A 217 -6.02 -0.05 0.61
CA ASN A 217 -6.14 1.30 0.07
C ASN A 217 -6.70 1.31 -1.38
N TRP A 218 -7.81 2.03 -1.59
CA TRP A 218 -8.52 2.03 -2.87
C TRP A 218 -7.71 2.61 -4.04
N ASP A 219 -6.79 3.54 -3.79
CA ASP A 219 -5.93 4.06 -4.86
C ASP A 219 -4.92 3.01 -5.33
N LEU A 220 -4.42 2.15 -4.43
CA LEU A 220 -3.60 0.99 -4.82
C LEU A 220 -4.45 0.04 -5.67
N GLN A 221 -5.65 -0.31 -5.21
CA GLN A 221 -6.55 -1.19 -5.95
C GLN A 221 -6.91 -0.64 -7.33
N LEU A 222 -7.14 0.67 -7.46
CA LEU A 222 -7.39 1.37 -8.72
C LEU A 222 -6.19 1.26 -9.67
N GLN A 223 -4.98 1.50 -9.18
CA GLN A 223 -3.76 1.36 -10.01
C GLN A 223 -3.55 -0.07 -10.50
N VAL A 224 -3.84 -1.08 -9.67
CA VAL A 224 -3.77 -2.49 -10.06
C VAL A 224 -4.86 -2.83 -11.10
N ALA A 225 -6.09 -2.35 -10.90
CA ALA A 225 -7.19 -2.56 -11.85
C ALA A 225 -6.88 -1.98 -13.24
N LEU A 226 -6.13 -0.88 -13.28
CA LEU A 226 -5.75 -0.15 -14.50
C LEU A 226 -4.40 -0.58 -15.10
N ILE A 227 -3.81 -1.70 -14.63
CA ILE A 227 -2.69 -2.35 -15.31
C ILE A 227 -3.09 -2.66 -16.76
N GLU A 228 -2.17 -2.45 -17.68
CA GLU A 228 -2.35 -2.60 -19.12
C GLU A 228 -2.74 -4.04 -19.49
N ASP A 229 -3.64 -4.21 -20.47
CA ASP A 229 -4.16 -5.52 -20.88
C ASP A 229 -3.06 -6.47 -21.35
N GLU A 230 -2.00 -5.96 -21.96
CA GLU A 230 -0.83 -6.73 -22.38
C GLU A 230 -0.15 -7.42 -21.20
N VAL A 231 -0.10 -6.77 -20.04
CA VAL A 231 0.50 -7.34 -18.82
C VAL A 231 -0.42 -8.42 -18.24
N TRP A 232 -1.73 -8.21 -18.26
CA TRP A 232 -2.71 -9.23 -17.86
C TRP A 232 -2.65 -10.48 -18.75
N ASN A 233 -2.54 -10.28 -20.06
CA ASN A 233 -2.44 -11.35 -21.05
C ASN A 233 -1.08 -12.09 -21.00
N ALA A 234 -0.04 -11.45 -20.46
CA ALA A 234 1.25 -12.11 -20.19
C ALA A 234 1.21 -13.06 -18.99
N GLY A 235 0.11 -13.06 -18.22
CA GLY A 235 -0.19 -14.04 -17.19
C GLY A 235 0.22 -13.65 -15.75
N PRO A 236 -0.01 -14.54 -14.77
CA PRO A 236 0.07 -14.23 -13.35
C PRO A 236 1.42 -13.66 -12.89
N LYS A 237 2.53 -14.15 -13.43
CA LYS A 237 3.89 -13.68 -13.07
C LYS A 237 4.11 -12.23 -13.49
N ALA A 238 3.71 -11.86 -14.71
CA ALA A 238 3.85 -10.50 -15.22
C ALA A 238 3.02 -9.51 -14.41
N VAL A 239 1.77 -9.89 -14.09
CA VAL A 239 0.88 -9.09 -13.24
C VAL A 239 1.46 -8.90 -11.85
N ALA A 240 1.93 -9.98 -11.20
CA ALA A 240 2.54 -9.88 -9.86
C ALA A 240 3.77 -8.96 -9.85
N ALA A 241 4.62 -9.03 -10.88
CA ALA A 241 5.76 -8.13 -11.02
C ALA A 241 5.34 -6.65 -11.17
N LYS A 242 4.32 -6.37 -11.99
CA LYS A 242 3.77 -5.01 -12.16
C LYS A 242 3.12 -4.50 -10.87
N ILE A 243 2.39 -5.33 -10.13
CA ILE A 243 1.81 -4.96 -8.83
C ILE A 243 2.92 -4.57 -7.84
N LYS A 244 4.00 -5.38 -7.74
CA LYS A 244 5.16 -5.04 -6.90
C LYS A 244 5.80 -3.71 -7.32
N SER A 245 5.89 -3.44 -8.62
CA SER A 245 6.36 -2.14 -9.13
C SER A 245 5.46 -0.98 -8.71
N ILE A 246 4.13 -1.15 -8.77
CA ILE A 246 3.15 -0.15 -8.33
C ILE A 246 3.30 0.13 -6.83
N GLN A 247 3.36 -0.92 -6.01
CA GLN A 247 3.55 -0.79 -4.56
C GLN A 247 4.85 -0.05 -4.24
N ARG A 248 5.96 -0.42 -4.89
CA ARG A 248 7.25 0.26 -4.77
C ARG A 248 7.15 1.74 -5.09
N GLN A 249 6.57 2.09 -6.23
CA GLN A 249 6.44 3.48 -6.67
C GLN A 249 5.60 4.31 -5.69
N ARG A 250 4.52 3.72 -5.15
CA ARG A 250 3.69 4.39 -4.13
C ARG A 250 4.49 4.66 -2.86
N VAL A 251 5.28 3.70 -2.38
CA VAL A 251 6.14 3.92 -1.21
C VAL A 251 7.19 4.98 -1.50
N ILE A 252 7.85 4.96 -2.67
CA ILE A 252 8.82 6.01 -3.07
C ILE A 252 8.18 7.40 -3.01
N LEU A 253 6.97 7.57 -3.56
CA LEU A 253 6.25 8.85 -3.56
C LEU A 253 5.83 9.28 -2.16
N LYS A 254 5.27 8.37 -1.36
CA LYS A 254 4.88 8.66 0.03
C LYS A 254 6.08 9.02 0.91
N THR A 255 7.23 8.42 0.63
CA THR A 255 8.47 8.60 1.41
C THR A 255 9.41 9.64 0.80
N ALA A 256 8.98 10.40 -0.22
CA ALA A 256 9.76 11.46 -0.87
C ALA A 256 9.96 12.71 0.01
N ILE A 257 10.14 12.51 1.31
CA ILE A 257 10.48 13.52 2.30
C ILE A 257 11.99 13.84 2.26
N SER A 258 12.84 12.93 1.76
CA SER A 258 14.30 13.08 1.82
C SER A 258 14.92 13.65 0.54
N GLU A 259 16.24 13.86 0.59
CA GLU A 259 17.07 14.01 -0.60
C GLU A 259 16.92 12.77 -1.50
N THR A 260 17.00 12.98 -2.81
CA THR A 260 16.86 11.92 -3.81
C THR A 260 18.21 11.27 -4.06
N VAL A 261 18.22 9.94 -4.16
CA VAL A 261 19.42 9.18 -4.53
C VAL A 261 19.53 9.16 -6.04
N VAL A 262 20.70 9.52 -6.56
CA VAL A 262 21.04 9.48 -7.99
C VAL A 262 22.25 8.58 -8.21
N TYR A 263 22.26 7.83 -9.30
CA TYR A 263 23.45 7.11 -9.76
C TYR A 263 24.26 8.03 -10.66
N ASP A 264 25.52 8.27 -10.33
CA ASP A 264 26.43 9.07 -11.15
C ASP A 264 27.23 8.16 -12.07
N ASP A 265 26.88 8.15 -13.36
CA ASP A 265 27.52 7.31 -14.37
C ASP A 265 29.02 7.58 -14.52
N ASP A 266 29.48 8.81 -14.25
CA ASP A 266 30.90 9.18 -14.40
C ASP A 266 31.77 8.59 -13.27
N SER A 267 31.23 8.58 -12.05
CA SER A 267 31.93 8.06 -10.88
C SER A 267 31.57 6.62 -10.53
N GLY A 268 30.51 6.08 -11.13
CA GLY A 268 30.02 4.73 -10.90
C GLY A 268 29.42 4.50 -9.51
N VAL A 269 29.08 5.58 -8.80
CA VAL A 269 28.56 5.54 -7.42
C VAL A 269 27.17 6.16 -7.29
N TYR A 270 26.38 5.60 -6.37
CA TYR A 270 25.17 6.22 -5.85
C TYR A 270 25.53 7.38 -4.93
N ARG A 271 24.86 8.51 -5.11
CA ARG A 271 24.99 9.66 -4.22
C ARG A 271 23.69 10.36 -3.91
N LEU A 272 23.68 11.13 -2.83
CA LEU A 272 22.61 12.09 -2.58
C LEU A 272 22.69 13.23 -3.60
N GLU A 273 21.56 13.52 -4.24
CA GLU A 273 21.42 14.71 -5.06
C GLU A 273 21.66 15.95 -4.20
N ARG A 274 22.52 16.85 -4.69
CA ARG A 274 22.83 18.08 -3.96
C ARG A 274 21.56 18.88 -3.74
N ALA A 275 21.28 19.16 -2.48
CA ALA A 275 20.19 20.01 -2.09
C ALA A 275 20.30 21.39 -2.76
N GLU A 276 19.16 21.91 -3.21
CA GLU A 276 19.04 23.32 -3.58
C GLU A 276 19.34 24.19 -2.36
N VAL A 277 20.22 25.17 -2.55
CA VAL A 277 20.62 26.11 -1.51
C VAL A 277 19.53 27.16 -1.40
N THR A 278 18.77 27.13 -0.31
CA THR A 278 17.81 28.15 0.10
C THR A 278 18.42 28.97 1.24
N THR A 279 19.13 30.05 0.91
CA THR A 279 19.58 31.01 1.94
C THR A 279 18.54 32.11 2.13
N SER A 280 18.00 32.20 3.33
CA SER A 280 17.09 33.26 3.77
C SER A 280 17.42 33.62 5.20
N ASP A 281 17.43 34.91 5.54
CA ASP A 281 17.60 35.39 6.92
C ASP A 281 16.56 34.74 7.85
N ALA A 282 15.37 34.44 7.33
CA ALA A 282 14.33 33.73 8.08
C ALA A 282 14.76 32.31 8.45
N LEU A 283 15.41 31.57 7.55
CA LEU A 283 15.88 30.21 7.82
C LEU A 283 16.97 30.21 8.89
N GLU A 284 17.94 31.11 8.79
CA GLU A 284 19.01 31.25 9.79
C GLU A 284 18.44 31.63 11.16
N PHE A 285 17.50 32.58 11.20
CA PHE A 285 16.78 32.95 12.42
C PHE A 285 16.05 31.76 13.05
N CYS A 286 15.34 30.94 12.25
CA CYS A 286 14.68 29.74 12.77
C CYS A 286 15.68 28.75 13.39
N VAL A 287 16.80 28.50 12.70
CA VAL A 287 17.88 27.59 13.15
C VAL A 287 18.51 28.06 14.47
N GLU A 288 18.87 29.34 14.56
CA GLU A 288 19.45 29.91 15.78
C GLU A 288 18.49 29.82 16.96
N ARG A 289 17.21 30.17 16.74
CA ARG A 289 16.17 30.10 17.77
C ARG A 289 16.00 28.69 18.32
N VAL A 290 15.98 27.68 17.45
CA VAL A 290 15.90 26.27 17.88
C VAL A 290 17.18 25.81 18.60
N SER A 291 18.36 26.22 18.13
CA SER A 291 19.64 25.89 18.78
C SER A 291 19.72 26.39 20.22
N VAL A 292 19.26 27.63 20.47
CA VAL A 292 19.16 28.20 21.82
C VAL A 292 18.17 27.43 22.69
N ALA A 293 16.99 27.08 22.14
CA ALA A 293 15.98 26.32 22.85
C ALA A 293 16.48 24.90 23.22
N LEU A 294 17.17 24.22 22.29
CA LEU A 294 17.76 22.90 22.51
C LEU A 294 18.81 22.96 23.63
N SER A 295 19.71 23.94 23.57
CA SER A 295 20.75 24.14 24.59
C SER A 295 20.17 24.34 25.99
N ARG A 296 19.02 25.02 26.10
CA ARG A 296 18.29 25.21 27.36
C ARG A 296 17.65 23.90 27.84
N ALA A 297 16.97 23.19 26.95
CA ALA A 297 16.33 21.91 27.25
C ALA A 297 17.34 20.87 27.76
N ILE A 298 18.49 20.71 27.09
CA ILE A 298 19.57 19.80 27.51
C ILE A 298 20.13 20.17 28.89
N ARG A 299 20.24 21.47 29.19
CA ARG A 299 20.76 21.94 30.48
C ARG A 299 19.82 21.61 31.64
N GLU A 300 18.51 21.75 31.43
CA GLU A 300 17.49 21.49 32.44
C GLU A 300 17.20 19.98 32.60
N GLY A 301 17.36 19.20 31.54
CA GLY A 301 17.12 17.75 31.51
C GLY A 301 18.16 16.87 32.22
N ARG A 302 19.17 17.43 32.90
CA ARG A 302 20.26 16.68 33.54
C ARG A 302 19.73 15.68 34.58
N GLY A 303 19.75 14.39 34.25
CA GLY A 303 19.39 13.28 35.14
C GLY A 303 18.62 12.18 34.41
N ASN A 304 17.39 12.47 33.97
CA ASN A 304 16.45 11.51 33.39
C ASN A 304 15.69 12.09 32.17
N GLY A 305 16.38 12.76 31.23
CA GLY A 305 15.70 13.54 30.19
C GLY A 305 16.48 13.70 28.89
N LEU A 306 16.18 14.77 28.14
CA LEU A 306 16.87 15.11 26.90
C LEU A 306 18.35 15.39 27.16
N ARG A 307 19.22 14.66 26.47
CA ARG A 307 20.69 14.77 26.55
C ARG A 307 21.28 15.14 25.19
N ASP A 308 22.57 15.36 25.19
CA ASP A 308 23.34 15.63 23.99
C ASP A 308 23.30 14.47 22.99
N ASP A 309 23.34 13.24 23.49
CA ASP A 309 23.29 11.98 22.73
C ASP A 309 21.85 11.45 22.54
N SER A 310 20.84 12.27 22.81
CA SER A 310 19.46 11.88 22.54
C SER A 310 19.14 12.02 21.07
N LEU A 311 18.32 11.11 20.54
CA LEU A 311 17.86 11.09 19.14
C LEU A 311 17.43 12.47 18.63
N GLU A 312 16.65 13.24 19.40
CA GLU A 312 16.19 14.57 19.02
C GLU A 312 17.35 15.57 18.83
N ALA A 313 18.37 15.48 19.69
CA ALA A 313 19.55 16.33 19.61
C ALA A 313 20.44 15.92 18.43
N GLU A 314 20.59 14.62 18.17
CA GLU A 314 21.29 14.09 16.99
C GLU A 314 20.62 14.55 15.69
N ILE A 315 19.30 14.36 15.56
CA ILE A 315 18.51 14.82 14.40
C ILE A 315 18.77 16.30 14.14
N LEU A 316 18.68 17.15 15.17
CA LEU A 316 18.85 18.60 14.99
C LEU A 316 20.28 18.97 14.59
N ARG A 317 21.30 18.34 15.17
CA ARG A 317 22.70 18.62 14.81
C ARG A 317 23.01 18.22 13.38
N ASP A 318 22.62 17.01 13.03
CA ASP A 318 23.03 16.39 11.78
C ASP A 318 22.20 16.87 10.59
N ASP A 319 20.90 17.10 10.81
CA ASP A 319 19.96 17.45 9.72
C ASP A 319 19.58 18.94 9.68
N ALA A 320 19.59 19.67 10.81
CA ALA A 320 19.23 21.10 10.83
C ALA A 320 20.44 22.04 10.96
N PHE A 321 21.44 21.69 11.77
CA PHE A 321 22.54 22.60 12.12
C PHE A 321 23.82 22.35 11.31
N ALA A 322 23.94 21.19 10.67
CA ALA A 322 25.09 20.85 9.83
C ALA A 322 25.29 21.91 8.73
N PRO A 323 26.52 22.42 8.50
CA PRO A 323 26.77 23.54 7.58
C PRO A 323 26.20 23.37 6.16
N ARG A 324 26.16 22.14 5.65
CA ARG A 324 25.58 21.84 4.33
C ARG A 324 24.06 21.87 4.34
N LYS A 325 23.43 21.29 5.37
CA LYS A 325 21.98 21.12 5.45
C LYS A 325 21.24 22.32 6.03
N ARG A 326 21.91 23.16 6.84
CA ARG A 326 21.33 24.40 7.39
C ARG A 326 20.91 25.42 6.32
N THR A 327 21.38 25.23 5.08
CA THR A 327 20.99 26.04 3.91
C THR A 327 19.89 25.39 3.07
N ASN A 328 19.38 24.24 3.47
CA ASN A 328 18.28 23.54 2.79
C ASN A 328 17.03 23.64 3.66
N ALA A 329 16.12 24.54 3.28
CA ALA A 329 14.87 24.80 3.99
C ALA A 329 14.05 23.51 4.23
N SER A 330 13.97 22.62 3.23
CA SER A 330 13.25 21.35 3.36
C SER A 330 13.88 20.42 4.40
N ALA A 331 15.22 20.29 4.40
CA ALA A 331 15.91 19.44 5.37
C ALA A 331 15.74 19.96 6.80
N VAL A 332 15.89 21.26 7.01
CA VAL A 332 15.72 21.91 8.31
C VAL A 332 14.28 21.75 8.82
N ALA A 333 13.28 22.03 7.98
CA ALA A 333 11.88 21.91 8.37
C ALA A 333 11.49 20.47 8.79
N LEU A 334 11.99 19.47 8.04
CA LEU A 334 11.75 18.07 8.39
C LEU A 334 12.48 17.65 9.66
N ALA A 335 13.73 18.08 9.86
CA ALA A 335 14.46 17.83 11.10
C ALA A 335 13.71 18.41 12.31
N PHE A 336 13.11 19.60 12.16
CA PHE A 336 12.26 20.18 13.22
C PHE A 336 11.00 19.36 13.47
N ALA A 337 10.33 18.90 12.42
CA ALA A 337 9.13 18.08 12.53
C ALA A 337 9.41 16.71 13.19
N ASP A 338 10.55 16.10 12.86
CA ASP A 338 10.99 14.80 13.36
C ASP A 338 11.42 14.88 14.84
N ALA A 339 12.32 15.81 15.16
CA ALA A 339 12.75 16.05 16.54
C ALA A 339 11.58 16.42 17.45
N ARG A 340 10.63 17.23 16.97
CA ARG A 340 9.42 17.57 17.74
C ARG A 340 8.55 16.35 18.02
N GLN A 341 8.32 15.53 17.00
CA GLN A 341 7.45 14.35 17.16
C GLN A 341 8.05 13.36 18.16
N SER A 342 9.35 13.08 18.05
CA SER A 342 10.07 12.22 18.99
C SER A 342 10.03 12.80 20.41
N LEU A 343 10.28 14.11 20.56
CA LEU A 343 10.22 14.79 21.85
C LEU A 343 8.83 14.66 22.51
N LEU A 344 7.76 14.93 21.76
CA LEU A 344 6.39 14.83 22.28
C LEU A 344 5.99 13.40 22.64
N PHE A 345 6.44 12.43 21.86
CA PHE A 345 6.22 11.01 22.16
C PHE A 345 6.86 10.64 23.50
N LYS A 346 8.14 10.98 23.71
CA LYS A 346 8.87 10.70 24.96
C LYS A 346 8.34 11.45 26.18
N ILE A 347 7.73 12.62 25.98
CA ILE A 347 7.03 13.31 27.08
C ILE A 347 5.74 12.55 27.41
N GLY A 348 4.99 12.13 26.40
CA GLY A 348 3.71 11.43 26.56
C GLY A 348 3.82 10.02 27.14
N ASP A 349 4.92 9.32 26.88
CA ASP A 349 5.20 7.98 27.42
C ASP A 349 5.96 7.99 28.76
N TYR A 350 6.21 9.18 29.32
CA TYR A 350 6.95 9.44 30.56
C TYR A 350 8.44 9.07 30.53
N THR A 351 9.03 8.80 29.36
CA THR A 351 10.49 8.65 29.20
C THR A 351 11.21 9.95 29.55
N TYR A 352 10.63 11.08 29.15
CA TYR A 352 11.08 12.42 29.49
C TYR A 352 10.13 13.10 30.47
N PRO A 353 10.66 13.79 31.50
CA PRO A 353 9.83 14.58 32.40
C PRO A 353 9.14 15.72 31.67
N ASP A 354 7.93 16.07 32.08
CA ASP A 354 7.21 17.24 31.57
C ASP A 354 7.82 18.54 32.11
N LEU A 355 8.88 19.01 31.45
CA LEU A 355 9.60 20.24 31.79
C LEU A 355 9.17 21.39 30.88
N SER A 356 9.10 22.59 31.46
CA SER A 356 8.75 23.80 30.71
C SER A 356 9.68 24.07 29.52
N SER A 357 10.96 23.70 29.62
CA SER A 357 11.92 23.84 28.51
C SER A 357 11.72 22.83 27.39
N TYR A 358 11.17 21.65 27.65
CA TYR A 358 10.83 20.70 26.59
C TYR A 358 9.61 21.18 25.81
N ASN A 359 8.59 21.67 26.51
CA ASN A 359 7.44 22.31 25.87
C ASN A 359 7.86 23.55 25.05
N LEU A 360 8.79 24.35 25.58
CA LEU A 360 9.37 25.48 24.84
C LEU A 360 10.09 25.02 23.57
N LEU A 361 10.92 23.97 23.66
CA LEU A 361 11.61 23.41 22.51
C LEU A 361 10.62 22.87 21.47
N ALA A 362 9.64 22.06 21.88
CA ALA A 362 8.61 21.51 21.00
C ALA A 362 7.82 22.60 20.26
N ASN A 363 7.46 23.68 20.95
CA ASN A 363 6.78 24.82 20.34
C ASN A 363 7.70 25.61 19.39
N THR A 364 8.98 25.75 19.74
CA THR A 364 9.97 26.44 18.89
C THR A 364 10.24 25.67 17.60
N LEU A 365 10.32 24.33 17.68
CA LEU A 365 10.45 23.44 16.53
C LEU A 365 9.23 23.55 15.61
N TRP A 366 8.02 23.55 16.18
CA TRP A 366 6.79 23.72 15.40
C TRP A 366 6.75 25.06 14.68
N ALA A 367 6.98 26.17 15.42
CA ALA A 367 6.97 27.50 14.85
C ALA A 367 8.03 27.67 13.75
N GLY A 368 9.24 27.14 13.97
CA GLY A 368 10.28 27.10 12.95
C GLY A 368 9.85 26.34 11.69
N LYS A 369 9.22 25.16 11.85
CA LYS A 369 8.69 24.38 10.70
C LYS A 369 7.67 25.20 9.91
N GLU A 370 6.69 25.80 10.58
CA GLU A 370 5.61 26.55 9.94
C GLU A 370 6.12 27.81 9.24
N GLU A 371 7.07 28.54 9.86
CA GLU A 371 7.72 29.70 9.24
C GLU A 371 8.45 29.29 7.95
N ILE A 372 9.23 28.20 7.99
CA ILE A 372 9.94 27.68 6.81
C ILE A 372 8.96 27.25 5.70
N CYS A 373 7.91 26.51 6.05
CA CYS A 373 6.86 26.12 5.10
C CYS A 373 6.08 27.32 4.53
N GLY A 374 6.09 28.46 5.23
CA GLY A 374 5.47 29.70 4.78
C GLY A 374 6.21 30.35 3.61
N PHE A 375 7.54 30.19 3.53
CA PHE A 375 8.36 30.82 2.47
C PHE A 375 8.98 29.84 1.47
N ASP A 376 9.03 28.53 1.76
CA ASP A 376 9.59 27.52 0.86
C ASP A 376 8.54 26.45 0.49
N ALA A 377 8.14 26.42 -0.79
CA ALA A 377 7.08 25.54 -1.28
C ALA A 377 7.47 24.05 -1.23
N LYS A 378 8.75 23.73 -1.44
CA LYS A 378 9.26 22.35 -1.42
C LYS A 378 9.30 21.82 0.02
N ALA A 379 9.69 22.67 0.97
CA ALA A 379 9.61 22.36 2.40
C ALA A 379 8.16 22.09 2.81
N LYS A 380 7.22 22.93 2.36
CA LYS A 380 5.79 22.75 2.61
C LYS A 380 5.26 21.42 2.08
N GLU A 381 5.60 21.07 0.84
CA GLU A 381 5.19 19.79 0.23
C GLU A 381 5.75 18.60 1.02
N ARG A 382 7.05 18.60 1.33
CA ARG A 382 7.70 17.51 2.07
C ARG A 382 7.21 17.38 3.50
N CYS A 383 6.95 18.49 4.19
CA CYS A 383 6.34 18.46 5.52
C CYS A 383 4.91 17.93 5.47
N ALA A 384 4.13 18.25 4.44
CA ALA A 384 2.79 17.68 4.25
C ALA A 384 2.85 16.15 4.02
N LEU A 385 3.83 15.67 3.23
CA LEU A 385 4.08 14.24 3.08
C LEU A 385 4.45 13.59 4.41
N TYR A 386 5.37 14.20 5.17
CA TYR A 386 5.79 13.71 6.48
C TYR A 386 4.63 13.65 7.48
N ASP A 387 3.78 14.68 7.52
CA ASP A 387 2.61 14.73 8.40
C ASP A 387 1.56 13.67 8.02
N ALA A 388 1.49 13.28 6.74
CA ALA A 388 0.63 12.21 6.24
C ALA A 388 1.23 10.79 6.40
N LEU A 389 2.47 10.66 6.87
CA LEU A 389 3.05 9.34 7.16
C LEU A 389 2.37 8.71 8.39
N GLU A 390 1.87 7.50 8.18
CA GLU A 390 1.42 6.62 9.26
C GLU A 390 2.62 6.14 10.08
N THR A 391 2.40 5.88 11.37
CA THR A 391 3.43 5.24 12.20
C THR A 391 3.72 3.85 11.63
N PRO A 392 4.99 3.53 11.34
CA PRO A 392 5.35 2.22 10.81
C PRO A 392 4.86 1.09 11.73
N LYS A 393 4.42 -0.02 11.13
CA LYS A 393 4.17 -1.27 11.85
C LYS A 393 5.46 -1.76 12.53
N HIS A 394 5.33 -2.66 13.50
CA HIS A 394 6.50 -3.29 14.13
C HIS A 394 7.39 -3.97 13.07
N LEU A 395 8.70 -3.80 13.22
CA LEU A 395 9.70 -4.46 12.38
C LEU A 395 9.62 -5.98 12.58
N SER A 396 9.58 -6.73 11.49
CA SER A 396 9.77 -8.17 11.58
C SER A 396 11.22 -8.48 11.98
N PRO A 397 11.47 -9.60 12.69
CA PRO A 397 12.83 -10.02 13.03
C PRO A 397 13.74 -10.15 11.80
N GLU A 398 13.21 -10.64 10.69
CA GLU A 398 13.95 -10.80 9.43
C GLU A 398 14.36 -9.46 8.85
N LEU A 399 13.46 -8.48 8.85
CA LEU A 399 13.77 -7.14 8.37
C LEU A 399 14.78 -6.44 9.27
N ARG A 400 14.69 -6.61 10.59
CA ARG A 400 15.69 -6.06 11.53
C ARG A 400 17.09 -6.59 11.22
N VAL A 401 17.25 -7.91 11.02
CA VAL A 401 18.53 -8.51 10.62
C VAL A 401 19.06 -7.95 9.29
N LEU A 402 18.18 -7.73 8.31
CA LEU A 402 18.56 -7.14 7.03
C LEU A 402 18.99 -5.67 7.17
N LEU A 403 18.33 -4.91 8.04
CA LEU A 403 18.66 -3.51 8.30
C LEU A 403 19.97 -3.35 9.09
N ASP A 404 20.21 -4.22 10.07
CA ASP A 404 21.48 -4.25 10.81
C ASP A 404 22.67 -4.60 9.91
N ALA A 405 22.43 -5.30 8.79
CA ALA A 405 23.45 -5.62 7.80
C ALA A 405 23.71 -4.49 6.77
N VAL A 406 22.95 -3.38 6.81
CA VAL A 406 23.14 -2.26 5.86
C VAL A 406 24.58 -1.74 5.86
N PRO A 407 25.25 -1.47 7.00
CA PRO A 407 26.61 -0.93 7.00
C PRO A 407 27.62 -1.86 6.31
N ASP A 408 27.45 -3.18 6.45
CA ASP A 408 28.34 -4.20 5.90
C ASP A 408 28.06 -4.50 4.41
N GLU A 409 26.81 -4.34 3.98
CA GLU A 409 26.37 -4.64 2.62
C GLU A 409 26.35 -3.40 1.70
N VAL A 410 26.58 -2.19 2.23
CA VAL A 410 26.77 -0.97 1.44
C VAL A 410 28.12 -1.05 0.71
N PRO A 411 28.14 -1.24 -0.62
CA PRO A 411 29.37 -1.46 -1.36
C PRO A 411 30.14 -0.15 -1.57
N ASP A 412 31.37 -0.27 -2.09
CA ASP A 412 32.17 0.85 -2.64
C ASP A 412 31.44 1.67 -3.73
N MET A 413 30.27 1.21 -4.18
CA MET A 413 29.40 1.88 -5.15
C MET A 413 28.45 2.90 -4.52
N VAL A 414 28.58 3.17 -3.23
CA VAL A 414 27.78 4.19 -2.52
C VAL A 414 28.75 5.23 -1.98
N ASP A 415 28.48 6.50 -2.26
CA ASP A 415 29.32 7.58 -1.77
C ASP A 415 29.30 7.63 -0.22
N PRO A 416 30.38 8.11 0.43
CA PRO A 416 30.46 8.11 1.90
C PRO A 416 29.32 8.87 2.59
N GLU A 417 28.79 9.94 1.99
CA GLU A 417 27.70 10.74 2.56
C GLU A 417 26.37 9.96 2.55
N LEU A 418 26.06 9.28 1.43
CA LEU A 418 24.91 8.38 1.36
C LEU A 418 25.08 7.16 2.27
N ALA A 419 26.28 6.58 2.35
CA ALA A 419 26.56 5.44 3.23
C ALA A 419 26.29 5.77 4.70
N GLU A 420 26.81 6.91 5.18
CA GLU A 420 26.59 7.39 6.54
C GLU A 420 25.08 7.67 6.80
N ALA A 421 24.39 8.26 5.82
CA ALA A 421 22.96 8.52 5.93
C ALA A 421 22.12 7.23 5.97
N LEU A 422 22.52 6.18 5.26
CA LEU A 422 21.87 4.87 5.29
C LEU A 422 22.12 4.15 6.62
N GLU A 423 23.36 4.09 7.08
CA GLU A 423 23.74 3.49 8.36
C GLU A 423 23.00 4.14 9.53
N ARG A 424 22.98 5.47 9.58
CA ARG A 424 22.30 6.22 10.64
C ARG A 424 20.80 5.93 10.68
N SER A 425 20.12 6.03 9.54
CA SER A 425 18.68 5.76 9.49
C SER A 425 18.38 4.29 9.76
N ALA A 426 19.22 3.35 9.32
CA ALA A 426 19.08 1.93 9.66
C ALA A 426 19.18 1.69 11.17
N ARG A 427 20.21 2.24 11.82
CA ARG A 427 20.41 2.16 13.27
C ARG A 427 19.21 2.70 14.04
N HIS A 428 18.72 3.90 13.71
CA HIS A 428 17.56 4.49 14.40
C HIS A 428 16.30 3.64 14.23
N VAL A 429 16.12 3.04 13.06
CA VAL A 429 15.00 2.15 12.77
C VAL A 429 15.12 0.86 13.60
N THR A 430 16.31 0.26 13.72
CA THR A 430 16.47 -1.04 14.40
C THR A 430 16.54 -0.95 15.93
N GLU A 431 17.08 0.13 16.50
CA GLU A 431 17.21 0.33 17.95
C GLU A 431 15.88 0.60 18.67
N ALA A 432 14.89 1.15 17.96
CA ALA A 432 13.60 1.48 18.55
C ALA A 432 12.61 0.29 18.47
N ASP A 433 11.83 0.09 19.53
CA ASP A 433 10.69 -0.85 19.49
C ASP A 433 9.60 -0.40 18.52
N THR A 434 9.44 0.91 18.39
CA THR A 434 8.60 1.58 17.38
C THR A 434 9.49 2.48 16.54
N PRO A 435 9.80 2.12 15.29
CA PRO A 435 10.71 2.88 14.45
C PRO A 435 10.29 4.35 14.27
N PRO A 436 11.23 5.31 14.34
CA PRO A 436 10.93 6.70 14.01
C PRO A 436 10.43 6.81 12.57
N ARG A 437 9.24 7.38 12.39
CA ARG A 437 8.59 7.47 11.06
C ARG A 437 9.46 8.22 10.04
N GLY A 438 10.17 9.27 10.48
CA GLY A 438 11.05 10.08 9.64
C GLY A 438 12.21 9.27 9.09
N ASP A 439 12.98 8.63 9.96
CA ASP A 439 14.10 7.78 9.55
C ASP A 439 13.66 6.56 8.76
N THR A 440 12.53 5.94 9.12
CA THR A 440 11.97 4.82 8.35
C THR A 440 11.64 5.25 6.92
N ALA A 441 11.01 6.40 6.74
CA ALA A 441 10.68 6.92 5.41
C ALA A 441 11.92 7.35 4.63
N LYS A 442 12.87 8.06 5.25
CA LYS A 442 14.15 8.43 4.61
C LYS A 442 14.91 7.18 4.12
N LEU A 443 15.00 6.15 4.97
CA LEU A 443 15.68 4.89 4.65
C LEU A 443 14.98 4.16 3.50
N ALA A 444 13.65 4.01 3.59
CA ALA A 444 12.85 3.40 2.53
C ALA A 444 13.00 4.14 1.20
N HIS A 445 12.90 5.46 1.19
CA HIS A 445 13.05 6.26 -0.03
C HIS A 445 14.40 6.00 -0.71
N ARG A 446 15.50 6.08 0.04
CA ARG A 446 16.86 5.89 -0.50
C ARG A 446 17.07 4.49 -1.06
N LEU A 447 16.72 3.45 -0.30
CA LEU A 447 16.90 2.05 -0.71
C LEU A 447 16.02 1.69 -1.92
N LEU A 448 14.77 2.16 -1.95
CA LEU A 448 13.85 1.91 -3.06
C LEU A 448 14.28 2.65 -4.33
N LYS A 449 14.84 3.86 -4.21
CA LYS A 449 15.42 4.59 -5.34
C LYS A 449 16.67 3.92 -5.91
N MET A 450 17.55 3.40 -5.06
CA MET A 450 18.68 2.59 -5.55
C MET A 450 18.17 1.33 -6.27
N ARG A 451 17.18 0.64 -5.71
CA ARG A 451 16.56 -0.54 -6.35
C ARG A 451 15.93 -0.24 -7.71
N GLU A 452 15.45 0.99 -7.95
CA GLU A 452 14.87 1.38 -9.25
C GLU A 452 15.89 1.34 -10.39
N THR A 453 17.16 1.62 -10.09
CA THR A 453 18.22 1.76 -11.10
C THR A 453 19.26 0.65 -11.07
N ILE A 454 19.25 -0.21 -10.03
CA ILE A 454 20.31 -1.20 -9.81
C ILE A 454 20.42 -2.23 -10.93
N ASP A 455 19.32 -2.62 -11.57
CA ASP A 455 19.36 -3.60 -12.67
C ASP A 455 20.12 -3.03 -13.87
N ASP A 456 19.93 -1.75 -14.21
CA ASP A 456 20.67 -1.06 -15.27
C ASP A 456 22.16 -0.93 -14.93
N VAL A 457 22.47 -0.74 -13.65
CA VAL A 457 23.86 -0.71 -13.16
C VAL A 457 24.50 -2.10 -13.27
N VAL A 458 23.79 -3.16 -12.88
CA VAL A 458 24.26 -4.55 -13.01
C VAL A 458 24.52 -4.93 -14.46
N GLN A 459 23.63 -4.54 -15.38
CA GLN A 459 23.78 -4.85 -16.81
C GLN A 459 24.97 -4.15 -17.47
N ARG A 460 25.34 -2.96 -16.98
CA ARG A 460 26.46 -2.17 -17.50
C ARG A 460 27.80 -2.52 -16.85
N ALA A 461 27.79 -3.18 -15.71
CA ALA A 461 29.00 -3.46 -14.93
C ALA A 461 29.71 -4.74 -15.41
N ASP A 462 30.98 -4.61 -15.79
CA ASP A 462 31.82 -5.73 -16.20
C ASP A 462 32.63 -6.35 -15.03
N GLY A 463 32.98 -7.63 -15.16
CA GLY A 463 33.93 -8.32 -14.29
C GLY A 463 33.54 -8.34 -12.80
N SER A 464 34.49 -7.99 -11.92
CA SER A 464 34.29 -8.00 -10.46
C SER A 464 33.26 -6.98 -9.97
N THR A 465 33.08 -5.87 -10.70
CA THR A 465 32.09 -4.83 -10.37
C THR A 465 30.68 -5.37 -10.59
N GLY A 466 30.45 -6.12 -11.67
CA GLY A 466 29.16 -6.78 -11.94
C GLY A 466 28.77 -7.76 -10.84
N TYR A 467 29.72 -8.54 -10.31
CA TYR A 467 29.45 -9.45 -9.18
C TYR A 467 29.04 -8.70 -7.90
N LYS A 468 29.77 -7.63 -7.54
CA LYS A 468 29.42 -6.78 -6.38
C LYS A 468 28.04 -6.13 -6.56
N ALA A 469 27.77 -5.57 -7.74
CA ALA A 469 26.49 -4.96 -8.06
C ALA A 469 25.34 -5.98 -7.96
N ALA A 470 25.53 -7.21 -8.45
CA ALA A 470 24.53 -8.27 -8.37
C ALA A 470 24.25 -8.71 -6.93
N LYS A 471 25.30 -8.83 -6.09
CA LYS A 471 25.14 -9.12 -4.65
C LYS A 471 24.36 -7.99 -3.95
N PHE A 472 24.73 -6.74 -4.21
CA PHE A 472 24.06 -5.58 -3.65
C PHE A 472 22.60 -5.48 -4.12
N ALA A 473 22.33 -5.78 -5.40
CA ALA A 473 20.97 -5.86 -5.93
C ALA A 473 20.13 -6.86 -5.13
N GLN A 474 20.64 -8.09 -4.91
CA GLN A 474 19.94 -9.10 -4.12
C GLN A 474 19.64 -8.65 -2.69
N PHE A 475 20.58 -7.92 -2.06
CA PHE A 475 20.36 -7.32 -0.75
C PHE A 475 19.25 -6.26 -0.80
N LEU A 476 19.34 -5.30 -1.74
CA LEU A 476 18.33 -4.26 -1.94
C LEU A 476 16.94 -4.85 -2.20
N TYR A 477 16.84 -5.94 -2.98
CA TYR A 477 15.59 -6.65 -3.22
C TYR A 477 14.94 -7.13 -1.92
N LYS A 478 15.70 -7.80 -1.06
CA LYS A 478 15.21 -8.34 0.22
C LYS A 478 14.79 -7.24 1.19
N VAL A 479 15.65 -6.24 1.40
CA VAL A 479 15.37 -5.13 2.34
C VAL A 479 14.17 -4.32 1.86
N SER A 480 14.13 -3.99 0.57
CA SER A 480 13.05 -3.19 -0.01
C SER A 480 11.69 -3.87 0.07
N ASP A 481 11.62 -5.19 -0.13
CA ASP A 481 10.36 -5.92 -0.01
C ASP A 481 9.84 -5.88 1.43
N GLY A 482 10.72 -6.01 2.44
CA GLY A 482 10.36 -5.81 3.84
C GLY A 482 9.89 -4.38 4.15
N LEU A 483 10.59 -3.37 3.63
CA LEU A 483 10.22 -1.96 3.81
C LEU A 483 8.89 -1.62 3.16
N ILE A 484 8.58 -2.15 1.97
CA ILE A 484 7.26 -1.98 1.35
C ILE A 484 6.15 -2.52 2.26
N GLY A 485 6.39 -3.66 2.93
CA GLY A 485 5.47 -4.25 3.90
C GLY A 485 5.20 -3.38 5.14
N LEU A 486 6.13 -2.50 5.52
CA LEU A 486 5.92 -1.55 6.64
C LEU A 486 4.96 -0.41 6.29
N PHE A 487 4.86 -0.05 5.01
CA PHE A 487 4.04 1.05 4.50
C PHE A 487 2.77 0.59 3.75
N SER A 488 2.57 -0.73 3.68
CA SER A 488 1.37 -1.39 3.12
C SER A 488 0.43 -1.78 4.25
#